data_AF-A0A9D8S2L9-F1
#
_entry.id   AF-A0A9D8S2L9-F1
#
_cell.length_a   1.000
_cell.length_b   1.000
_cell.length_c   1.000
_cell.angle_alpha   90.00
_cell.angle_beta   90.00
_cell.angle_gamma   90.00
#
_symmetry.space_group_name_H-M   'P 1'
#
loop_
_entity.id
_entity.type
_entity.pdbx_description
1 polymer ?
#
loop_
_entity_poly.entity_id
_entity_poly.type
_entity_poly.pdbx_seq_one_letter_code
_entity_poly.pdbx_strand_id
1 'polypeptide(L)'
;MVDENRWDNIVKCAYNMDNGYVEMWYADGNMLRIKCEEVEAALRTTEQSLAKLHKLLENKPIEYVAMALSGEMQAYCDIEDEMVKSMFGTIVQGYLKKGDNKATAEARAREFFRYES
;
A
#
# COMPACT_ATOMS: atom_id res chain seq x y z
N MET A 1 14.37 3.17 -31.16
CA MET A 1 15.03 3.15 -29.84
C MET A 1 14.05 3.79 -28.89
N VAL A 2 13.43 2.99 -28.03
CA VAL A 2 12.55 3.49 -26.96
C VAL A 2 13.49 3.80 -25.81
N ASP A 3 13.50 5.06 -25.35
CA ASP A 3 14.46 5.57 -24.36
C ASP A 3 14.59 4.64 -23.15
N GLU A 4 15.82 4.16 -22.96
CA GLU A 4 16.24 3.49 -21.76
C GLU A 4 16.15 4.52 -20.61
N ASN A 5 15.22 4.25 -19.70
CA ASN A 5 14.94 4.96 -18.45
C ASN A 5 14.01 6.20 -18.50
N ARG A 6 12.77 5.98 -18.95
CA ARG A 6 11.62 6.89 -18.81
C ARG A 6 11.43 7.48 -17.39
N TRP A 7 11.95 6.81 -16.36
CA TRP A 7 11.90 7.25 -14.96
C TRP A 7 12.80 8.45 -14.66
N ASP A 8 13.92 8.63 -15.39
CA ASP A 8 14.89 9.70 -15.11
C ASP A 8 14.40 11.08 -15.57
N ASN A 9 13.36 11.12 -16.40
CA ASN A 9 12.78 12.34 -16.96
C ASN A 9 11.47 12.77 -16.27
N ILE A 10 11.12 12.17 -15.11
CA ILE A 10 9.93 12.54 -14.35
C ILE A 10 10.16 13.87 -13.64
N VAL A 11 9.30 14.85 -13.89
CA VAL A 11 9.35 16.16 -13.23
C VAL A 11 8.38 16.26 -12.06
N LYS A 12 7.28 15.49 -12.11
CA LYS A 12 6.28 15.45 -11.04
C LYS A 12 5.53 14.13 -11.11
N CYS A 13 5.16 13.61 -9.95
CA CYS A 13 4.17 12.54 -9.82
C CYS A 13 3.30 12.85 -8.61
N ALA A 14 1.99 12.80 -8.76
CA ALA A 14 1.06 13.10 -7.67
C ALA A 14 -0.25 12.33 -7.83
N TYR A 15 -0.81 11.92 -6.70
CA TYR A 15 -2.19 11.45 -6.65
C TYR A 15 -3.14 12.65 -6.65
N ASN A 16 -4.12 12.64 -7.55
CA ASN A 16 -5.16 13.63 -7.66
C ASN A 16 -6.46 13.04 -7.07
N MET A 17 -6.76 13.41 -5.84
CA MET A 17 -7.94 12.92 -5.11
C MET A 17 -9.26 13.33 -5.77
N ASP A 18 -9.29 14.46 -6.49
CA ASP A 18 -10.52 14.97 -7.10
C ASP A 18 -11.02 14.06 -8.23
N ASN A 19 -10.10 13.37 -8.91
CA ASN A 19 -10.43 12.50 -10.05
C ASN A 19 -10.03 11.02 -9.84
N GLY A 20 -9.28 10.71 -8.79
CA GLY A 20 -8.82 9.36 -8.47
C GLY A 20 -7.72 8.83 -9.41
N TYR A 21 -6.95 9.71 -10.04
CA TYR A 21 -5.79 9.33 -10.86
C TYR A 21 -4.49 9.63 -10.15
N VAL A 22 -3.51 8.75 -10.31
CA VAL A 22 -2.11 9.15 -10.18
C VAL A 22 -1.62 9.68 -11.53
N GLU A 23 -1.07 10.89 -11.50
CA GLU A 23 -0.62 11.62 -12.68
C GLU A 23 0.89 11.78 -12.60
N MET A 24 1.59 11.38 -13.67
CA MET A 24 3.05 11.44 -13.78
C MET A 24 3.43 12.26 -15.01
N TRP A 25 4.09 13.39 -14.77
CA TRP A 25 4.51 14.36 -15.78
C TRP A 25 5.99 14.19 -16.11
N TYR A 26 6.30 14.24 -17.39
CA TYR A 26 7.66 14.12 -17.92
C TYR A 26 8.18 15.47 -18.43
N ALA A 27 9.51 15.63 -18.47
CA ALA A 27 10.18 16.85 -18.91
C ALA A 27 9.90 17.22 -20.37
N ASP A 28 9.55 16.24 -21.20
CA ASP A 28 9.18 16.41 -22.62
C ASP A 28 7.74 16.90 -22.84
N GLY A 29 6.99 17.11 -21.76
CA GLY A 29 5.58 17.53 -21.79
C GLY A 29 4.57 16.38 -21.86
N ASN A 30 5.03 15.13 -21.95
CA ASN A 30 4.14 13.97 -21.89
C ASN A 30 3.60 13.74 -20.47
N MET A 31 2.48 13.03 -20.37
CA MET A 31 1.86 12.66 -19.11
C MET A 31 1.33 11.23 -19.15
N LEU A 32 1.62 10.46 -18.11
CA LEU A 32 0.99 9.18 -17.81
C LEU A 32 -0.09 9.39 -16.75
N ARG A 33 -1.25 8.77 -16.94
CA ARG A 33 -2.34 8.75 -15.96
C ARG A 33 -2.74 7.31 -15.70
N ILE A 34 -2.85 6.93 -14.43
CA ILE A 34 -3.34 5.62 -14.01
C ILE A 34 -4.56 5.86 -13.12
N LYS A 35 -5.69 5.24 -13.48
CA LYS A 35 -6.91 5.27 -12.66
C LYS A 35 -6.74 4.28 -11.51
N CYS A 36 -6.55 4.78 -10.29
CA CYS A 36 -6.22 3.93 -9.14
C CYS A 36 -7.31 2.89 -8.86
N GLU A 37 -8.58 3.30 -8.96
CA GLU A 37 -9.74 2.42 -8.77
C GLU A 37 -9.73 1.20 -9.70
N GLU A 38 -9.35 1.37 -10.96
CA GLU A 38 -9.30 0.25 -11.93
C GLU A 38 -8.17 -0.73 -11.60
N VAL A 39 -7.03 -0.21 -11.15
CA VAL A 39 -5.90 -1.05 -10.71
C VAL A 39 -6.26 -1.80 -9.44
N GLU A 40 -6.82 -1.10 -8.45
CA GLU A 40 -7.17 -1.63 -7.14
C GLU A 40 -8.33 -2.63 -7.19
N ALA A 41 -9.28 -2.46 -8.12
CA ALA A 41 -10.41 -3.39 -8.29
C ALA A 41 -9.99 -4.83 -8.65
N ALA A 42 -8.80 -5.01 -9.23
CA ALA A 42 -8.26 -6.33 -9.55
C ALA A 42 -7.48 -6.98 -8.40
N LEU A 43 -7.20 -6.23 -7.33
CA LEU A 43 -6.39 -6.70 -6.20
C LEU A 43 -7.26 -7.42 -5.16
N ARG A 44 -6.68 -8.46 -4.57
CA ARG A 44 -7.16 -9.02 -3.30
C ARG A 44 -6.51 -8.22 -2.17
N THR A 45 -7.31 -7.44 -1.46
CA THR A 45 -6.85 -6.58 -0.35
C THR A 45 -7.65 -6.83 0.92
N THR A 46 -6.98 -6.74 2.07
CA THR A 46 -7.64 -6.42 3.35
C THR A 46 -7.80 -4.91 3.52
N GLU A 47 -8.54 -4.48 4.55
CA GLU A 47 -8.61 -3.05 4.94
C GLU A 47 -7.21 -2.47 5.23
N GLN A 48 -6.31 -3.26 5.81
CA GLN A 48 -4.96 -2.82 6.15
C GLN A 48 -4.10 -2.61 4.90
N SER A 49 -4.04 -3.60 4.00
CA SER A 49 -3.28 -3.46 2.75
C SER A 49 -3.81 -2.34 1.86
N LEU A 50 -5.13 -2.12 1.81
CA LEU A 50 -5.73 -1.01 1.09
C LEU A 50 -5.33 0.35 1.69
N ALA A 51 -5.40 0.48 3.02
CA ALA A 51 -4.93 1.70 3.70
C ALA A 51 -3.44 1.96 3.45
N LYS A 52 -2.61 0.91 3.33
CA LYS A 52 -1.19 1.01 2.97
C LYS A 52 -1.00 1.48 1.53
N LEU A 53 -1.82 1.01 0.57
CA LEU A 53 -1.79 1.50 -0.81
C LEU A 53 -2.17 2.99 -0.89
N HIS A 54 -3.20 3.42 -0.17
CA HIS A 54 -3.60 4.83 -0.15
C HIS A 54 -2.54 5.72 0.50
N LYS A 55 -1.93 5.27 1.59
CA LYS A 55 -0.74 5.95 2.17
C LYS A 55 0.43 5.98 1.19
N LEU A 56 0.63 4.94 0.38
CA LEU A 56 1.68 4.93 -0.65
C LEU A 56 1.39 5.95 -1.77
N LEU A 57 0.14 6.06 -2.23
CA LEU A 57 -0.28 7.07 -3.20
C LEU A 57 0.03 8.50 -2.73
N GLU A 58 -0.28 8.79 -1.47
CA GLU A 58 -0.06 10.12 -0.88
C GLU A 58 1.43 10.44 -0.70
N ASN A 59 2.21 9.49 -0.17
CA ASN A 59 3.58 9.76 0.25
C ASN A 59 4.61 9.50 -0.87
N LYS A 60 4.34 8.51 -1.72
CA LYS A 60 5.28 7.98 -2.71
C LYS A 60 4.59 7.53 -4.00
N PRO A 61 3.92 8.45 -4.71
CA PRO A 61 3.13 8.12 -5.89
C PRO A 61 3.96 7.48 -7.03
N ILE A 62 5.27 7.76 -7.12
CA ILE A 62 6.16 7.11 -8.11
C ILE A 62 6.29 5.61 -7.84
N GLU A 63 6.44 5.19 -6.57
CA GLU A 63 6.53 3.77 -6.20
C GLU A 63 5.21 3.05 -6.51
N TYR A 64 4.07 3.71 -6.30
CA TYR A 64 2.75 3.18 -6.70
C TYR A 64 2.68 2.97 -8.21
N VAL A 65 3.06 3.97 -9.03
CA VAL A 65 3.06 3.85 -10.49
C VAL A 65 4.00 2.73 -10.94
N ALA A 66 5.18 2.60 -10.33
CA ALA A 66 6.13 1.55 -10.67
C ALA A 66 5.51 0.16 -10.46
N MET A 67 4.90 -0.07 -9.30
CA MET A 67 4.24 -1.35 -9.01
C MET A 67 3.00 -1.61 -9.87
N ALA A 68 2.24 -0.57 -10.22
CA ALA A 68 1.10 -0.70 -11.12
C ALA A 68 1.54 -1.20 -12.50
N LEU A 69 2.65 -0.66 -13.01
CA LEU A 69 3.18 -1.00 -14.33
C LEU A 69 3.94 -2.33 -14.34
N SER A 70 4.62 -2.70 -13.24
CA SER A 70 5.32 -3.98 -13.12
C SER A 70 4.39 -5.16 -12.77
N GLY A 71 3.16 -4.88 -12.31
CA GLY A 71 2.21 -5.89 -11.85
C GLY A 71 2.50 -6.42 -10.44
N GLU A 72 3.35 -5.73 -9.67
CA GLU A 72 3.80 -6.17 -8.34
C GLU A 72 2.84 -5.76 -7.21
N MET A 73 1.78 -5.00 -7.50
CA MET A 73 0.85 -4.52 -6.47
C MET A 73 0.21 -5.65 -5.65
N GLN A 74 -0.16 -6.77 -6.27
CA GLN A 74 -0.72 -7.89 -5.50
C GLN A 74 0.29 -8.46 -4.51
N ALA A 75 1.56 -8.57 -4.92
CA ALA A 75 2.62 -9.05 -4.04
C ALA A 75 2.87 -8.08 -2.88
N TYR A 76 2.82 -6.77 -3.14
CA TYR A 76 2.88 -5.76 -2.08
C TYR A 76 1.74 -5.94 -1.05
N CYS A 77 0.49 -6.09 -1.51
CA CYS A 77 -0.65 -6.32 -0.62
C CYS A 77 -0.51 -7.61 0.19
N ASP A 78 -0.12 -8.72 -0.46
CA ASP A 78 0.07 -10.01 0.21
C ASP A 78 1.18 -9.91 1.28
N ILE A 79 2.27 -9.18 1.02
CA ILE A 79 3.35 -8.94 2.00
C ILE A 79 2.86 -8.11 3.19
N GLU A 80 2.17 -6.99 2.95
CA GLU A 80 1.60 -6.16 4.03
C GLU A 80 0.64 -6.97 4.90
N ASP A 81 -0.22 -7.79 4.30
CA ASP A 81 -1.16 -8.65 5.01
C ASP A 81 -0.45 -9.70 5.88
N GLU A 82 0.58 -10.36 5.35
CA GLU A 82 1.37 -11.35 6.10
C GLU A 82 2.18 -10.70 7.24
N MET A 83 2.72 -9.50 7.01
CA MET A 83 3.39 -8.74 8.07
C MET A 83 2.42 -8.41 9.21
N VAL A 84 1.21 -7.94 8.90
CA VAL A 84 0.19 -7.65 9.91
C VAL A 84 -0.21 -8.92 10.67
N LYS A 85 -0.43 -10.06 9.99
CA LYS A 85 -0.74 -11.34 10.65
C LYS A 85 0.39 -11.79 11.58
N SER A 86 1.64 -11.67 11.13
CA SER A 86 2.82 -12.03 11.92
C SER A 86 2.98 -11.15 13.16
N MET A 87 2.82 -9.83 13.01
CA MET A 87 2.84 -8.90 14.14
C MET A 87 1.69 -9.18 15.11
N PHE A 88 0.49 -9.45 14.60
CA PHE A 88 -0.67 -9.84 15.42
C PHE A 88 -0.38 -11.07 16.26
N GLY A 89 0.15 -12.13 15.64
CA GLY A 89 0.58 -13.34 16.36
C GLY A 89 1.59 -13.03 17.46
N THR A 90 2.59 -12.20 17.16
CA THR A 90 3.63 -11.80 18.12
C THR A 90 3.05 -11.04 19.31
N ILE A 91 2.15 -10.08 19.08
CA ILE A 91 1.50 -9.28 20.12
C ILE A 91 0.61 -10.17 21.01
N VAL A 92 -0.20 -11.04 20.41
CA VAL A 92 -1.02 -12.02 21.14
C VAL A 92 -0.15 -12.90 22.04
N GLN A 93 0.95 -13.45 21.51
CA GLN A 93 1.88 -14.26 22.30
C GLN A 93 2.50 -13.48 23.46
N GLY A 94 2.80 -12.19 23.26
CA GLY A 94 3.26 -11.30 24.33
C GLY A 94 2.26 -11.18 25.48
N TYR A 95 0.97 -11.03 25.18
CA TYR A 95 -0.09 -10.97 26.19
C TYR A 95 -0.35 -12.32 26.88
N LEU A 96 -0.32 -13.43 26.14
CA LEU A 96 -0.44 -14.77 26.71
C LEU A 96 0.65 -15.05 27.75
N LYS A 97 1.90 -14.66 27.47
CA LYS A 97 3.03 -14.78 28.42
C LYS A 97 2.85 -13.93 29.68
N LYS A 98 2.05 -12.86 29.62
CA LYS A 98 1.70 -12.02 30.77
C LYS A 98 0.52 -12.58 31.58
N GLY A 99 -0.07 -13.70 31.16
CA GLY A 99 -1.17 -14.38 31.86
C GLY A 99 -2.56 -14.07 31.30
N ASP A 100 -2.67 -13.30 30.21
CA ASP A 100 -3.96 -13.11 29.56
C ASP A 100 -4.44 -14.43 28.95
N ASN A 101 -5.76 -14.69 28.99
CA ASN A 101 -6.35 -15.76 28.20
C ASN A 101 -6.39 -15.35 26.70
N LYS A 102 -6.56 -16.34 25.82
CA LYS A 102 -6.56 -16.14 24.36
C LYS A 102 -7.53 -15.05 23.88
N ALA A 103 -8.76 -15.03 24.40
CA ALA A 103 -9.77 -14.06 23.98
C ALA A 103 -9.38 -12.63 24.37
N THR A 104 -8.87 -12.44 25.59
CA THR A 104 -8.39 -11.13 26.06
C THR A 104 -7.15 -10.66 25.30
N ALA A 105 -6.19 -11.56 25.05
CA ALA A 105 -4.98 -11.26 24.30
C ALA A 105 -5.29 -10.83 22.85
N GLU A 106 -6.18 -11.56 22.16
CA GLU A 106 -6.63 -11.20 20.82
C GLU A 106 -7.38 -9.87 20.79
N ALA A 107 -8.25 -9.59 21.76
CA ALA A 107 -8.98 -8.33 21.83
C ALA A 107 -8.02 -7.13 21.96
N ARG A 108 -7.03 -7.24 22.85
CA ARG A 108 -5.99 -6.20 23.04
C ARG A 108 -5.10 -6.03 21.81
N ALA A 109 -4.73 -7.13 21.15
CA ALA A 109 -3.98 -7.05 19.90
C ALA A 109 -4.78 -6.33 18.81
N ARG A 110 -6.07 -6.63 18.64
CA ARG A 110 -6.95 -5.92 17.67
C ARG A 110 -7.05 -4.43 17.99
N GLU A 111 -7.16 -4.09 19.26
CA GLU A 111 -7.21 -2.69 19.72
C GLU A 111 -5.91 -1.95 19.39
N PHE A 112 -4.74 -2.58 19.60
CA PHE A 112 -3.44 -2.03 19.19
C PHE A 112 -3.41 -1.66 17.70
N PHE A 113 -3.77 -2.58 16.80
CA PHE A 113 -3.76 -2.29 15.35
C PHE A 113 -4.81 -1.26 14.94
N ARG A 114 -5.95 -1.18 15.63
CA ARG A 114 -6.97 -0.17 15.35
C ARG A 114 -6.44 1.26 15.55
N TYR A 115 -5.53 1.46 16.51
CA TYR A 115 -4.94 2.79 16.77
C TYR A 115 -3.78 3.14 15.83
N GLU A 116 -3.13 2.15 15.21
CA GLU A 116 -2.00 2.37 14.30
C GLU A 116 -2.39 2.39 12.80
N SER A 117 -3.62 2.02 12.48
CA SER A 117 -4.19 2.04 11.10
C SER A 117 -4.62 3.44 10.72
#